data_AF-A0A661KGV2-F1
#
_entry.id   AF-A0A661KGV2-F1
#
_cell.length_a   1.000
_cell.length_b   1.000
_cell.length_c   1.000
_cell.angle_alpha   90.00
_cell.angle_beta   90.00
_cell.angle_gamma   90.00
#
_symmetry.space_group_name_H-M   'P 1'
#
loop_
_entity.id
_entity.type
_entity.pdbx_description
1 polymer ?
#
loop_
_entity_poly.entity_id
_entity_poly.type
_entity_poly.pdbx_seq_one_letter_code
_entity_poly.pdbx_strand_id
1 'polypeptide(L)'
;MAFKVLFLAHAPDAEADKHRCVIETPKYYKLSVVVVKDQEQAIEVCKKVVKEEGIQSILLCPGFTHRDIAEISEAVGENVGISVARGDAPSNRTSMEMMRREGWFSASARE
;
A
#
# COMPACT_ATOMS: atom_id res chain seq x y z
N MET A 1 -5.51 -15.63 -17.80
CA MET A 1 -4.71 -14.84 -16.85
C MET A 1 -5.62 -13.79 -16.23
N ALA A 2 -5.75 -13.78 -14.91
CA ALA A 2 -6.38 -12.69 -14.20
C ALA A 2 -5.34 -11.58 -13.99
N PHE A 3 -5.72 -10.32 -14.21
CA PHE A 3 -4.93 -9.19 -13.77
C PHE A 3 -4.90 -9.18 -12.24
N LYS A 4 -3.70 -9.29 -11.67
CA LYS A 4 -3.49 -9.33 -10.22
C LYS A 4 -2.87 -8.03 -9.74
N VAL A 5 -3.49 -7.44 -8.74
CA VAL A 5 -3.07 -6.17 -8.16
C VAL A 5 -3.07 -6.24 -6.64
N LEU A 6 -2.08 -5.60 -6.02
CA LEU A 6 -2.03 -5.35 -4.59
C LEU A 6 -2.47 -3.91 -4.32
N PHE A 7 -3.48 -3.72 -3.47
CA PHE A 7 -3.71 -2.45 -2.80
C PHE A 7 -3.05 -2.45 -1.43
N LEU A 8 -2.19 -1.48 -1.20
CA LEU A 8 -1.43 -1.35 0.04
C LEU A 8 -1.75 -0.02 0.73
N ALA A 9 -2.07 -0.08 2.01
CA ALA A 9 -2.34 1.10 2.84
C ALA A 9 -1.53 1.09 4.13
N HIS A 10 -1.27 2.28 4.67
CA HIS A 10 -0.65 2.47 5.98
C HIS A 10 -1.69 2.77 7.06
N ALA A 11 -1.55 2.14 8.21
CA ALA A 11 -2.18 2.54 9.47
C ALA A 11 -1.30 2.08 10.64
N PRO A 12 -0.97 2.94 11.63
CA PRO A 12 0.02 2.62 12.67
C PRO A 12 -0.28 1.38 13.53
N ASP A 13 -1.55 1.05 13.68
CA ASP A 13 -2.07 -0.08 14.45
C ASP A 13 -2.30 -1.33 13.59
N ALA A 14 -1.84 -1.34 12.34
CA ALA A 14 -2.12 -2.42 11.42
C ALA A 14 -1.37 -3.71 11.75
N GLU A 15 -2.11 -4.82 11.73
CA GLU A 15 -1.56 -6.18 11.76
C GLU A 15 -1.72 -6.81 10.36
N ALA A 16 -0.68 -6.77 9.51
CA ALA A 16 -0.78 -7.17 8.10
C ALA A 16 -1.34 -8.58 7.85
N ASP A 17 -1.11 -9.52 8.77
CA ASP A 17 -1.65 -10.88 8.67
C ASP A 17 -3.16 -10.95 8.94
N LYS A 18 -3.70 -10.01 9.73
CA LYS A 18 -5.13 -9.92 10.06
C LYS A 18 -5.87 -8.93 9.16
N HIS A 19 -5.27 -7.77 8.90
CA HIS A 19 -5.86 -6.67 8.13
C HIS A 19 -5.58 -6.84 6.64
N ARG A 20 -6.14 -7.92 6.08
CA ARG A 20 -6.02 -8.25 4.66
C ARG A 20 -7.27 -8.92 4.12
N CYS A 21 -7.54 -8.73 2.84
CA CYS A 21 -8.60 -9.46 2.14
C CYS A 21 -8.26 -9.65 0.66
N VAL A 22 -9.03 -10.50 0.00
CA VAL A 22 -8.93 -10.75 -1.43
C VAL A 22 -10.30 -10.63 -2.06
N ILE A 23 -10.38 -9.87 -3.15
CA ILE A 23 -11.57 -9.77 -4.00
C ILE A 23 -11.18 -10.28 -5.38
N GLU A 24 -11.87 -11.30 -5.86
CA GLU A 24 -11.60 -11.89 -7.17
C GLU A 24 -12.87 -12.01 -8.02
N THR A 25 -12.67 -11.87 -9.32
CA THR A 25 -13.68 -12.22 -10.32
C THR A 25 -13.31 -13.58 -10.91
N PRO A 26 -14.26 -14.34 -11.48
CA PRO A 26 -13.98 -15.70 -11.97
C PRO A 26 -12.87 -15.81 -13.02
N LYS A 27 -12.54 -14.72 -13.74
CA LYS A 27 -11.64 -14.79 -14.90
C LYS A 27 -10.61 -13.67 -15.01
N TYR A 28 -10.97 -12.42 -14.67
CA TYR A 28 -10.23 -11.26 -15.15
C TYR A 28 -9.41 -10.54 -14.10
N TYR A 29 -9.74 -10.67 -12.82
CA TYR A 29 -9.25 -9.74 -11.81
C TYR A 29 -9.08 -10.39 -10.45
N LYS A 30 -7.95 -10.13 -9.80
CA LYS A 30 -7.68 -10.46 -8.39
C LYS A 30 -7.07 -9.26 -7.70
N LEU A 31 -7.77 -8.73 -6.70
CA LEU A 31 -7.32 -7.64 -5.85
C LEU A 31 -6.99 -8.18 -4.47
N SER A 32 -5.72 -8.15 -4.12
CA SER A 32 -5.26 -8.36 -2.76
C SER A 32 -5.19 -7.01 -2.06
N VAL A 33 -5.77 -6.89 -0.87
CA VAL A 33 -5.75 -5.68 -0.05
C VAL A 33 -4.99 -6.00 1.23
N VAL A 34 -4.00 -5.19 1.59
CA VAL A 34 -3.25 -5.34 2.84
C VAL A 34 -3.04 -3.96 3.47
N VAL A 35 -3.27 -3.87 4.79
CA VAL A 35 -2.90 -2.69 5.59
C VAL A 35 -1.65 -3.04 6.38
N VAL A 36 -0.63 -2.20 6.28
CA VAL A 36 0.67 -2.40 6.95
C VAL A 36 0.97 -1.25 7.90
N LYS A 37 1.74 -1.53 8.95
CA LYS A 37 2.03 -0.56 10.01
C LYS A 37 3.09 0.47 9.62
N ASP A 38 4.05 0.07 8.79
CA ASP A 38 5.22 0.84 8.44
C ASP A 38 5.78 0.45 7.06
N GLN A 39 6.77 1.21 6.62
CA GLN A 39 7.41 1.05 5.33
C GLN A 39 8.21 -0.25 5.21
N GLU A 40 8.80 -0.75 6.29
CA GLU A 40 9.55 -2.02 6.28
C GLU A 40 8.61 -3.19 5.98
N GLN A 41 7.47 -3.23 6.68
CA GLN A 41 6.42 -4.22 6.43
C GLN A 41 5.79 -4.04 5.03
N ALA A 42 5.66 -2.80 4.54
CA ALA A 42 5.23 -2.54 3.16
C ALA A 42 6.13 -3.23 2.14
N ILE A 43 7.45 -3.05 2.26
CA ILE A 43 8.44 -3.65 1.38
C ILE A 43 8.41 -5.18 1.47
N GLU A 44 8.30 -5.74 2.67
CA GLU A 44 8.22 -7.19 2.87
C GLU A 44 6.98 -7.78 2.17
N VAL A 45 5.81 -7.19 2.39
CA VAL A 45 4.55 -7.62 1.76
C VAL A 45 4.64 -7.51 0.24
N CYS A 46 5.17 -6.40 -0.29
CA CYS A 46 5.36 -6.22 -1.73
C CYS A 46 6.24 -7.32 -2.32
N LYS A 47 7.42 -7.59 -1.74
CA LYS A 47 8.33 -8.66 -2.21
C LYS A 47 7.66 -10.02 -2.17
N LYS A 48 6.96 -10.32 -1.07
CA LYS A 48 6.26 -11.60 -0.88
C LYS A 48 5.19 -11.81 -1.94
N VAL A 49 4.30 -10.84 -2.12
CA VAL A 49 3.17 -10.94 -3.07
C VAL A 49 3.68 -10.99 -4.51
N VAL A 50 4.72 -10.25 -4.86
CA VAL A 50 5.35 -10.33 -6.19
C VAL A 50 5.92 -11.72 -6.44
N LYS A 51 6.65 -12.29 -5.48
CA LYS A 51 7.27 -13.62 -5.59
C LYS A 51 6.24 -14.76 -5.63
N GLU A 52 5.23 -14.71 -4.77
CA GLU A 52 4.26 -15.80 -4.60
C GLU A 52 3.11 -15.73 -5.60
N GLU A 53 2.62 -14.52 -5.90
CA GLU A 53 1.43 -14.35 -6.73
C GLU A 53 1.73 -13.87 -8.15
N GLY A 54 2.90 -13.27 -8.40
CA GLY A 54 3.24 -12.69 -9.70
C GLY A 54 2.25 -11.60 -10.10
N ILE A 55 2.14 -10.55 -9.27
CA ILE A 55 1.24 -9.41 -9.53
C ILE A 55 1.78 -8.50 -10.64
N GLN A 56 0.86 -7.83 -11.36
CA GLN A 56 1.21 -6.88 -12.42
C GLN A 56 1.25 -5.44 -11.90
N SER A 57 0.57 -5.14 -10.79
CA SER A 57 0.49 -3.78 -10.27
C SER A 57 0.37 -3.70 -8.76
N ILE A 58 0.87 -2.60 -8.19
CA ILE A 58 0.69 -2.19 -6.80
C ILE A 58 0.03 -0.80 -6.80
N LEU A 59 -1.10 -0.67 -6.11
CA LEU A 59 -1.81 0.58 -5.87
C LEU A 59 -1.61 1.01 -4.40
N LEU A 60 -1.02 2.17 -4.21
CA LEU A 60 -0.64 2.70 -2.91
C LEU A 60 -1.65 3.76 -2.43
N CYS A 61 -1.94 3.76 -1.13
CA CYS A 61 -2.77 4.80 -0.51
C CYS A 61 -2.08 6.20 -0.57
N PRO A 62 -2.81 7.31 -0.38
CA PRO A 62 -2.23 8.65 -0.50
C PRO A 62 -1.16 8.99 0.55
N GLY A 63 -1.03 8.18 1.60
CA GLY A 63 -0.03 8.36 2.65
C GLY A 63 1.41 8.04 2.23
N PHE A 64 1.60 7.31 1.12
CA PHE A 64 2.94 6.98 0.62
C PHE A 64 3.65 8.22 0.06
N THR A 65 4.82 8.52 0.62
CA THR A 65 5.70 9.60 0.14
C THR A 65 6.40 9.18 -1.15
N HIS A 66 7.03 10.15 -1.84
CA HIS A 66 7.84 9.83 -3.03
C HIS A 66 9.01 8.89 -2.71
N ARG A 67 9.57 8.99 -1.50
CA ARG A 67 10.65 8.10 -1.05
C ARG A 67 10.13 6.68 -0.84
N ASP A 68 9.00 6.53 -0.17
CA ASP A 68 8.40 5.21 0.08
C ASP A 68 8.10 4.48 -1.25
N ILE A 69 7.58 5.23 -2.23
CA ILE A 69 7.30 4.72 -3.58
C ILE A 69 8.58 4.26 -4.27
N ALA A 70 9.66 5.03 -4.20
CA ALA A 70 10.94 4.69 -4.81
C ALA A 70 11.54 3.42 -4.19
N GLU A 71 11.52 3.30 -2.86
CA GLU A 71 12.01 2.12 -2.14
C GLU A 71 11.20 0.86 -2.49
N ILE A 72 9.87 0.97 -2.61
CA ILE A 72 9.03 -0.14 -3.09
C ILE A 72 9.38 -0.51 -4.53
N SER A 73 9.57 0.48 -5.42
CA SER A 73 9.93 0.26 -6.82
C SER A 73 11.25 -0.50 -6.96
N GLU A 74 12.26 -0.11 -6.21
CA GLU A 74 13.55 -0.80 -6.19
C GLU A 74 13.40 -2.23 -5.64
N ALA A 75 12.59 -2.41 -4.61
CA ALA A 75 12.36 -3.70 -3.97
C ALA A 75 11.65 -4.73 -4.86
N VAL A 76 10.71 -4.31 -5.71
CA VAL A 76 9.89 -5.21 -6.55
C VAL A 76 10.40 -5.38 -7.98
N GLY A 77 11.27 -4.47 -8.44
CA GLY A 77 11.84 -4.48 -9.79
C GLY A 77 10.89 -3.96 -10.87
N GLU A 78 11.37 -3.96 -12.12
CA GLU A 78 10.77 -3.22 -13.24
C GLU A 78 9.48 -3.85 -13.82
N ASN A 79 9.16 -5.08 -13.45
CA ASN A 79 8.04 -5.83 -14.04
C ASN A 79 6.69 -5.58 -13.34
N VAL A 80 6.64 -4.68 -12.35
CA VAL A 80 5.44 -4.39 -11.55
C VAL A 80 5.13 -2.89 -11.63
N GLY A 81 3.94 -2.55 -12.12
CA GLY A 81 3.51 -1.16 -12.22
C GLY A 81 3.11 -0.58 -10.86
N ILE A 82 3.72 0.53 -10.46
CA ILE A 82 3.39 1.22 -9.20
C ILE A 82 2.53 2.44 -9.48
N SER A 83 1.37 2.47 -8.84
CA SER A 83 0.42 3.57 -8.89
C SER A 83 0.15 4.06 -7.48
N VAL A 84 -0.06 5.36 -7.31
CA VAL A 84 -0.43 5.95 -6.02
C VAL A 84 -1.73 6.72 -6.16
N ALA A 85 -2.65 6.50 -5.23
CA ALA A 85 -3.88 7.28 -5.12
C ALA A 85 -3.50 8.73 -4.76
N ARG A 86 -3.75 9.67 -5.66
CA ARG A 86 -3.52 11.11 -5.44
C ARG A 86 -4.83 11.85 -5.65
N GLY A 87 -5.28 12.57 -4.62
CA GLY A 87 -6.38 13.52 -4.73
C GLY A 87 -5.88 14.90 -5.19
N ASP A 88 -6.82 15.77 -5.53
CA ASP A 88 -6.56 17.20 -5.62
C ASP A 88 -6.25 17.80 -4.23
N ALA A 89 -5.86 19.08 -4.19
CA ALA A 89 -5.46 19.71 -2.93
C ALA A 89 -6.57 19.69 -1.85
N PRO A 90 -7.85 20.00 -2.16
CA PRO A 90 -8.94 19.84 -1.21
C PRO A 90 -9.14 18.41 -0.72
N SER A 91 -9.16 17.41 -1.61
CA SER A 91 -9.40 16.02 -1.21
C SER A 91 -8.28 15.51 -0.30
N ASN A 92 -7.02 15.78 -0.66
CA ASN A 92 -5.88 15.38 0.17
C ASN A 92 -5.92 16.06 1.54
N ARG A 93 -6.34 17.34 1.62
CA ARG A 93 -6.49 18.04 2.89
C ARG A 93 -7.51 17.35 3.80
N THR A 94 -8.68 17.01 3.27
CA THR A 94 -9.74 16.32 4.02
C THR A 94 -9.24 15.01 4.61
N SER A 95 -8.57 14.16 3.81
CA SER A 95 -8.03 12.89 4.29
C SER A 95 -6.93 13.08 5.35
N MET A 96 -6.00 14.02 5.12
CA MET A 96 -4.88 14.29 6.03
C MET A 96 -5.34 14.88 7.37
N GLU A 97 -6.38 15.72 7.38
CA GLU A 97 -6.94 16.26 8.61
C GLU A 97 -7.50 15.16 9.51
N MET A 98 -8.19 14.18 8.93
CA MET A 98 -8.71 13.04 9.69
C MET A 98 -7.57 12.20 10.29
N MET A 99 -6.58 11.84 9.48
CA MET A 99 -5.41 11.07 9.95
C MET A 99 -4.66 11.78 11.08
N ARG A 100 -4.51 13.11 11.00
CA ARG A 100 -3.91 13.92 12.07
C ARG A 100 -4.75 13.90 13.35
N ARG A 101 -6.08 14.04 13.25
CA ARG A 101 -6.98 14.01 14.41
C ARG A 101 -6.93 12.67 15.14
N GLU A 102 -6.81 11.57 14.39
CA GLU A 102 -6.64 10.21 14.92
C GLU A 102 -5.19 9.90 15.34
N GLY A 103 -4.29 10.89 15.36
CA GLY A 103 -2.94 10.72 15.89
C GLY A 103 -1.98 9.91 15.02
N TRP A 104 -2.28 9.68 13.73
CA TRP A 104 -1.47 8.84 12.84
C TRP A 104 -0.01 9.29 12.71
N PHE A 105 0.25 10.58 12.89
CA PHE A 105 1.57 11.19 12.72
C PHE A 105 2.15 11.72 14.04
N SER A 106 1.56 11.36 15.19
CA SER A 106 2.08 11.79 16.49
C SER A 106 3.48 11.18 16.73
N ALA A 107 4.38 11.99 17.27
CA ALA A 107 5.81 11.68 17.35
C ALA A 107 6.08 10.58 18.39
N SER A 108 6.11 9.32 17.97
CA SER A 108 6.65 8.20 18.76
C SER A 108 7.49 7.21 17.93
N ALA A 109 8.09 7.67 16.83
CA ALA A 109 8.99 6.86 16.00
C ALA A 109 10.16 7.66 15.40
N ARG A 110 10.75 8.55 16.21
CA ARG A 110 12.07 9.14 15.95
C ARG A 110 12.89 9.12 17.24
N GLU A 111 13.40 7.95 17.59
CA GLU A 111 14.60 7.79 18.41
C GLU A 111 15.60 6.93 17.64
#